data_AF-A0A9E2QE73-F1
#
_entry.id   AF-A0A9E2QE73-F1
#
_cell.length_a   1.000
_cell.length_b   1.000
_cell.length_c   1.000
_cell.angle_alpha   90.00
_cell.angle_beta   90.00
_cell.angle_gamma   90.00
#
_symmetry.space_group_name_H-M   'P 1'
#
loop_
_entity.id
_entity.type
_entity.pdbx_description
1 polymer ?
#
loop_
_entity_poly.entity_id
_entity_poly.type
_entity_poly.pdbx_seq_one_letter_code
_entity_poly.pdbx_strand_id
1 'polypeptide(L)'
;VIKGILQISHGNQSLSQRTQQQASAMEEISATLEQLATNIAENLKNTRHADSLSKEAVGVAQEGVSQVEKTAHAMVEMSNASQKIVEMMELINEITFQTNLLSINAAVEAARAGEQGRGFAVVASEVRDLAKRSGSAAKDIQILVREIMGKVTTSGQWVDELKNGLTKIVNTSQQVSDALGEVRQGTDESSKGIEQISQGTQDLSDVNEKNAYFVDEIAQETQKLTEKAEQLHNIVGVFILGDKEEIKKEKDLKADFFKFPDLKDRRESKTIATPLQEDLLSKPPVDDIDDDLLEKEFEEGFEEF
;
A
#
# COMPACT_ATOMS: atom_id res chain seq x y z
N VAL A 1 30.02 60.78 8.24
CA VAL A 1 28.92 60.40 9.15
C VAL A 1 27.63 60.10 8.39
N ILE A 2 27.01 61.09 7.70
CA ILE A 2 25.75 60.89 6.94
C ILE A 2 25.82 59.73 5.93
N LYS A 3 26.91 59.63 5.17
CA LYS A 3 27.13 58.50 4.22
C LYS A 3 27.14 57.12 4.92
N GLY A 4 27.66 57.02 6.14
CA GLY A 4 27.67 55.78 6.92
C GLY A 4 26.29 55.42 7.46
N ILE A 5 25.53 56.42 7.92
CA ILE A 5 24.12 56.26 8.35
C ILE A 5 23.25 55.76 7.19
N LEU A 6 23.45 56.29 5.97
CA LEU A 6 22.75 55.81 4.77
C LEU A 6 23.10 54.35 4.43
N GLN A 7 24.37 53.95 4.58
CA GLN A 7 24.77 52.55 4.38
C GLN A 7 24.15 51.62 5.43
N ILE A 8 24.06 52.04 6.70
CA ILE A 8 23.39 51.27 7.76
C ILE A 8 21.89 51.13 7.44
N SER A 9 21.23 52.21 7.05
CA SER A 9 19.81 52.20 6.69
C SER A 9 19.52 51.23 5.53
N HIS A 10 20.34 51.28 4.47
CA HIS A 10 20.22 50.36 3.34
C HIS A 10 20.50 48.89 3.74
N GLY A 11 21.53 48.66 4.56
CA GLY A 11 21.83 47.32 5.08
C GLY A 11 20.68 46.76 5.94
N ASN A 12 20.07 47.61 6.77
CA ASN A 12 18.93 47.26 7.61
C ASN A 12 17.66 46.96 6.78
N GLN A 13 17.44 47.69 5.68
CA GLN A 13 16.35 47.40 4.75
C GLN A 13 16.54 46.04 4.05
N SER A 14 17.77 45.72 3.63
CA SER A 14 18.07 44.40 3.06
C SER A 14 17.87 43.29 4.09
N LEU A 15 18.25 43.52 5.35
CA LEU A 15 18.01 42.57 6.43
C LEU A 15 16.51 42.38 6.71
N SER A 16 15.73 43.46 6.72
CA SER A 16 14.26 43.43 6.83
C SER A 16 13.64 42.55 5.75
N GLN A 17 14.02 42.76 4.49
CA GLN A 17 13.51 41.99 3.36
C GLN A 17 13.83 40.50 3.49
N ARG A 18 15.06 40.15 3.89
CA ARG A 18 15.47 38.76 4.11
C ARG A 18 14.73 38.12 5.28
N THR A 19 14.51 38.86 6.36
CA THR A 19 13.74 38.42 7.54
C THR A 19 12.29 38.11 7.17
N GLN A 20 11.67 38.94 6.32
CA GLN A 20 10.32 38.70 5.83
C GLN A 20 10.25 37.47 4.90
N GLN A 21 11.22 37.32 3.99
CA GLN A 21 11.31 36.14 3.11
C GLN A 21 11.51 34.86 3.92
N GLN A 22 12.35 34.91 4.95
CA GLN A 22 12.56 33.79 5.85
C GLN A 22 11.28 33.44 6.60
N ALA A 23 10.52 34.41 7.10
CA ALA A 23 9.22 34.16 7.74
C ALA A 23 8.27 33.36 6.82
N SER A 24 8.11 33.81 5.56
CA SER A 24 7.25 33.13 4.59
C SER A 24 7.72 31.71 4.26
N ALA A 25 9.04 31.49 4.12
CA ALA A 25 9.58 30.14 3.91
C ALA A 25 9.29 29.21 5.10
N MET A 26 9.28 29.75 6.32
CA MET A 26 9.01 28.98 7.53
C MET A 26 7.53 28.61 7.68
N GLU A 27 6.61 29.47 7.24
CA GLU A 27 5.19 29.13 7.14
C GLU A 27 4.96 27.98 6.15
N GLU A 28 5.62 28.02 4.98
CA GLU A 28 5.54 26.94 3.98
C GLU A 28 6.12 25.61 4.49
N ILE A 29 7.27 25.67 5.20
CA ILE A 29 7.85 24.49 5.85
C ILE A 29 6.88 23.94 6.90
N SER A 30 6.26 24.79 7.71
CA SER A 30 5.32 24.35 8.75
C SER A 30 4.09 23.66 8.15
N ALA A 31 3.51 24.22 7.09
CA ALA A 31 2.40 23.59 6.37
C ALA A 31 2.81 22.23 5.76
N THR A 32 4.02 22.14 5.20
CA THR A 32 4.55 20.89 4.66
C THR A 32 4.76 19.83 5.75
N LEU A 33 5.22 20.22 6.93
CA LEU A 33 5.40 19.33 8.07
C LEU A 33 4.07 18.79 8.60
N GLU A 34 3.02 19.61 8.63
CA GLU A 34 1.67 19.18 9.02
C GLU A 34 1.09 18.15 8.03
N GLN A 35 1.28 18.40 6.73
CA GLN A 35 0.89 17.44 5.69
C GLN A 35 1.68 16.12 5.82
N LEU A 36 3.00 16.20 6.04
CA LEU A 36 3.83 15.01 6.23
C LEU A 36 3.43 14.23 7.49
N ALA A 37 3.12 14.90 8.59
CA ALA A 37 2.62 14.26 9.81
C ALA A 37 1.30 13.51 9.56
N THR A 38 0.40 14.11 8.78
CA THR A 38 -0.87 13.49 8.36
C THR A 38 -0.61 12.23 7.53
N ASN A 39 0.28 12.30 6.54
CA ASN A 39 0.65 11.16 5.70
C ASN A 39 1.30 10.02 6.50
N ILE A 40 2.13 10.34 7.49
CA ILE A 40 2.73 9.37 8.40
C ILE A 40 1.66 8.66 9.24
N ALA A 41 0.71 9.41 9.79
CA ALA A 41 -0.39 8.84 10.57
C ALA A 41 -1.27 7.90 9.70
N GLU A 42 -1.54 8.29 8.46
CA GLU A 42 -2.26 7.46 7.51
C GLU A 42 -1.48 6.19 7.15
N ASN A 43 -0.17 6.31 6.89
CA ASN A 43 0.68 5.17 6.59
C ASN A 43 0.72 4.15 7.75
N LEU A 44 0.78 4.62 9.00
CA LEU A 44 0.66 3.75 10.18
C LEU A 44 -0.68 3.02 10.24
N LYS A 45 -1.78 3.72 9.94
CA LYS A 45 -3.13 3.12 9.89
C LYS A 45 -3.20 2.04 8.80
N ASN A 46 -2.73 2.36 7.59
CA ASN A 46 -2.74 1.44 6.46
C ASN A 46 -1.86 0.21 6.72
N THR A 47 -0.68 0.40 7.31
CA THR A 47 0.22 -0.69 7.71
C THR A 47 -0.44 -1.62 8.74
N ARG A 48 -1.13 -1.07 9.75
CA ARG A 48 -1.88 -1.87 10.73
C ARG A 48 -3.03 -2.64 10.09
N HIS A 49 -3.74 -2.01 9.16
CA HIS A 49 -4.83 -2.66 8.43
C HIS A 49 -4.32 -3.82 7.57
N ALA A 50 -3.24 -3.60 6.82
CA ALA A 50 -2.60 -4.62 6.00
C ALA A 50 -2.06 -5.80 6.85
N ASP A 51 -1.55 -5.54 8.05
CA ASP A 51 -1.11 -6.58 8.99
C ASP A 51 -2.29 -7.43 9.48
N SER A 52 -3.44 -6.80 9.77
CA SER A 52 -4.66 -7.51 10.13
C SER A 52 -5.17 -8.40 8.99
N LEU A 53 -5.21 -7.88 7.76
CA LEU A 53 -5.61 -8.65 6.58
C LEU A 53 -4.66 -9.82 6.32
N SER A 54 -3.36 -9.62 6.51
CA SER A 54 -2.36 -10.69 6.37
C SER A 54 -2.59 -11.81 7.39
N LYS A 55 -2.94 -11.47 8.64
CA LYS A 55 -3.28 -12.45 9.68
C LYS A 55 -4.57 -13.20 9.38
N GLU A 56 -5.59 -12.51 8.87
CA GLU A 56 -6.83 -13.13 8.43
C GLU A 56 -6.58 -14.13 7.30
N ALA A 57 -5.80 -13.74 6.29
CA ALA A 57 -5.41 -14.62 5.19
C ALA A 57 -4.67 -15.87 5.67
N VAL A 58 -3.78 -15.74 6.68
CA VAL A 58 -3.13 -16.89 7.32
C VAL A 58 -4.17 -17.80 7.99
N GLY A 59 -5.14 -17.24 8.72
CA GLY A 59 -6.21 -18.02 9.36
C GLY A 59 -7.02 -18.82 8.34
N VAL A 60 -7.49 -18.18 7.26
CA VAL A 60 -8.24 -18.84 6.18
C VAL A 60 -7.40 -19.92 5.50
N ALA A 61 -6.11 -19.65 5.23
CA ALA A 61 -5.23 -20.64 4.63
C ALA A 61 -5.00 -21.86 5.54
N GLN A 62 -4.86 -21.66 6.85
CA GLN A 62 -4.74 -22.74 7.84
C GLN A 62 -6.00 -23.60 7.91
N GLU A 63 -7.19 -22.98 7.90
CA GLU A 63 -8.46 -23.70 7.81
C GLU A 63 -8.53 -24.52 6.52
N GLY A 64 -8.10 -23.92 5.40
CA GLY A 64 -7.96 -24.59 4.11
C GLY A 64 -7.08 -25.84 4.19
N VAL A 65 -5.90 -25.74 4.83
CA VAL A 65 -4.98 -26.89 5.00
C VAL A 65 -5.67 -28.04 5.75
N SER A 66 -6.36 -27.74 6.85
CA SER A 66 -7.12 -28.74 7.62
C SER A 66 -8.22 -29.41 6.77
N GLN A 67 -8.92 -28.65 5.92
CA GLN A 67 -9.95 -29.21 5.04
C GLN A 67 -9.37 -30.08 3.92
N VAL A 68 -8.22 -29.69 3.37
CA VAL A 68 -7.45 -30.47 2.39
C VAL A 68 -6.97 -31.78 3.02
N GLU A 69 -6.51 -31.78 4.26
CA GLU A 69 -6.11 -32.99 4.98
C GLU A 69 -7.27 -33.97 5.21
N LYS A 70 -8.47 -33.47 5.56
CA LYS A 70 -9.68 -34.31 5.64
C LYS A 70 -10.03 -34.93 4.29
N THR A 71 -9.88 -34.13 3.22
CA THR A 71 -10.14 -34.59 1.85
C THR A 71 -9.14 -35.68 1.44
N ALA A 72 -7.85 -35.50 1.76
CA ALA A 72 -6.81 -36.50 1.54
C ALA A 72 -7.13 -37.82 2.25
N HIS A 73 -7.58 -37.75 3.52
CA HIS A 73 -8.00 -38.93 4.27
C HIS A 73 -9.17 -39.65 3.60
N ALA A 74 -10.20 -38.91 3.17
CA ALA A 74 -11.34 -39.48 2.46
C ALA A 74 -10.95 -40.16 1.14
N MET A 75 -9.96 -39.62 0.41
CA MET A 75 -9.44 -40.26 -0.80
C MET A 75 -8.73 -41.58 -0.50
N VAL A 76 -7.97 -41.66 0.60
CA VAL A 76 -7.33 -42.92 1.05
C VAL A 76 -8.40 -43.95 1.42
N GLU A 77 -9.43 -43.56 2.17
CA GLU A 77 -10.55 -44.44 2.50
C GLU A 77 -11.30 -44.93 1.25
N MET A 78 -11.52 -44.04 0.28
CA MET A 78 -12.16 -44.38 -0.99
C MET A 78 -11.33 -45.38 -1.80
N SER A 79 -10.01 -45.18 -1.88
CA SER A 79 -9.09 -46.12 -2.53
C SER A 79 -9.15 -47.51 -1.88
N ASN A 80 -9.10 -47.57 -0.55
CA ASN A 80 -9.21 -48.82 0.21
C ASN A 80 -10.57 -49.50 0.02
N ALA A 81 -11.66 -48.73 -0.03
CA ALA A 81 -13.01 -49.26 -0.28
C ALA A 81 -13.14 -49.81 -1.71
N SER A 82 -12.61 -49.10 -2.71
CA SER A 82 -12.58 -49.57 -4.10
C SER A 82 -11.78 -50.86 -4.25
N GLN A 83 -10.63 -50.98 -3.59
CA GLN A 83 -9.83 -52.21 -3.61
C GLN A 83 -10.62 -53.41 -3.07
N LYS A 84 -11.34 -53.24 -1.95
CA LYS A 84 -12.23 -54.28 -1.41
C LYS A 84 -13.34 -54.67 -2.39
N ILE A 85 -13.91 -53.71 -3.13
CA ILE A 85 -14.92 -54.00 -4.14
C ILE A 85 -14.32 -54.84 -5.27
N VAL A 86 -13.10 -54.55 -5.71
CA VAL A 86 -12.41 -55.36 -6.73
C VAL A 86 -12.24 -56.80 -6.26
N GLU A 87 -11.80 -57.03 -5.02
CA GLU A 87 -11.66 -58.36 -4.43
C GLU A 87 -13.01 -59.10 -4.37
N MET A 88 -14.10 -58.40 -4.02
CA MET A 88 -15.44 -58.99 -4.04
C MET A 88 -15.90 -59.36 -5.45
N MET A 89 -15.59 -58.54 -6.45
CA MET A 89 -15.93 -58.84 -7.86
C MET A 89 -15.13 -60.03 -8.40
N GLU A 90 -13.88 -60.19 -7.98
CA GLU A 90 -13.07 -61.37 -8.30
C GLU A 90 -13.69 -62.66 -7.72
N LEU A 91 -14.14 -62.62 -6.45
CA LEU A 91 -14.86 -63.73 -5.82
C LEU A 91 -16.19 -64.04 -6.55
N ILE A 92 -16.97 -63.01 -6.92
CA ILE A 92 -18.21 -63.22 -7.69
C ILE A 92 -17.90 -63.86 -9.03
N ASN A 93 -16.88 -63.39 -9.76
CA ASN A 93 -16.47 -63.98 -11.02
C ASN A 93 -16.05 -65.45 -10.85
N GLU A 94 -15.36 -65.81 -9.76
CA GLU A 94 -15.05 -67.20 -9.42
C GLU A 94 -16.32 -68.05 -9.18
N ILE A 95 -17.27 -67.55 -8.37
CA ILE A 95 -18.55 -68.23 -8.10
C ILE A 95 -19.33 -68.46 -9.40
N THR A 96 -19.38 -67.45 -10.29
CA THR A 96 -20.08 -67.57 -11.57
C THR A 96 -19.41 -68.59 -12.49
N PHE A 97 -18.06 -68.67 -12.48
CA PHE A 97 -17.32 -69.66 -13.22
C PHE A 97 -17.60 -71.09 -12.72
N GLN A 98 -17.56 -71.29 -11.39
CA GLN A 98 -17.91 -72.57 -10.76
C GLN A 98 -19.36 -72.97 -11.08
N THR A 99 -20.31 -72.03 -11.03
CA THR A 99 -21.72 -72.26 -11.37
C THR A 99 -21.90 -72.67 -12.83
N ASN A 100 -21.17 -72.03 -13.75
CA ASN A 100 -21.14 -72.40 -15.16
C ASN A 100 -20.54 -73.80 -15.39
N LEU A 101 -19.52 -74.21 -14.63
CA LEU A 101 -19.01 -75.58 -14.69
C LEU A 101 -20.02 -76.59 -14.14
N LEU A 102 -20.68 -76.28 -13.03
CA LEU A 102 -21.72 -77.12 -12.44
C LEU A 102 -22.89 -77.34 -13.39
N SER A 103 -23.32 -76.29 -14.10
CA SER A 103 -24.44 -76.37 -15.03
C SER A 103 -24.10 -77.20 -16.27
N ILE A 104 -22.84 -77.17 -16.73
CA ILE A 104 -22.36 -78.07 -17.78
C ILE A 104 -22.43 -79.53 -17.32
N ASN A 105 -21.99 -79.84 -16.09
CA ASN A 105 -22.10 -81.19 -15.54
C ASN A 105 -23.57 -81.65 -15.45
N ALA A 106 -24.48 -80.78 -15.01
CA ALA A 106 -25.91 -81.06 -14.95
C ALA A 106 -26.52 -81.31 -16.34
N ALA A 107 -26.11 -80.53 -17.36
CA ALA A 107 -26.56 -80.73 -18.73
C ALA A 107 -26.11 -82.09 -19.30
N VAL A 108 -24.90 -82.53 -18.97
CA VAL A 108 -24.38 -83.86 -19.36
C VAL A 108 -25.18 -84.98 -18.72
N GLU A 109 -25.46 -84.90 -17.42
CA GLU A 109 -26.23 -85.94 -16.71
C GLU A 109 -27.70 -85.96 -17.16
N ALA A 110 -28.28 -84.80 -17.46
CA ALA A 110 -29.60 -84.69 -18.07
C ALA A 110 -29.66 -85.35 -19.46
N ALA A 111 -28.62 -85.17 -20.29
CA ALA A 111 -28.52 -85.86 -21.58
C ALA A 111 -28.39 -87.38 -21.41
N ARG A 112 -27.67 -87.83 -20.36
CA ARG A 112 -27.51 -89.25 -20.02
C ARG A 112 -28.83 -89.93 -19.60
N ALA A 113 -29.72 -89.18 -18.94
CA ALA A 113 -31.05 -89.66 -18.54
C ALA A 113 -32.08 -89.73 -19.69
N GLY A 114 -31.73 -89.30 -20.91
CA GLY A 114 -32.59 -89.38 -22.09
C GLY A 114 -33.87 -88.54 -21.97
N GLU A 115 -35.03 -89.10 -22.35
CA GLU A 115 -36.31 -88.40 -22.32
C GLU A 115 -36.70 -87.89 -20.92
N GLN A 116 -36.31 -88.62 -19.86
CA GLN A 116 -36.62 -88.22 -18.47
C GLN A 116 -35.80 -87.00 -18.00
N GLY A 117 -34.68 -86.70 -18.67
CA GLY A 117 -33.79 -85.59 -18.35
C GLY A 117 -34.11 -84.27 -19.07
N ARG A 118 -35.08 -84.24 -19.99
CA ARG A 118 -35.37 -83.06 -20.84
C ARG A 118 -35.64 -81.78 -20.05
N GLY A 119 -36.43 -81.86 -18.98
CA GLY A 119 -36.70 -80.70 -18.11
C GLY A 119 -35.45 -80.18 -17.39
N PHE A 120 -34.60 -81.10 -16.90
CA PHE A 120 -33.33 -80.75 -16.26
C PHE A 120 -32.32 -80.13 -17.24
N ALA A 121 -32.30 -80.58 -18.49
CA ALA A 121 -31.42 -80.02 -19.52
C ALA A 121 -31.73 -78.53 -19.80
N VAL A 122 -33.01 -78.15 -19.83
CA VAL A 122 -33.43 -76.75 -20.01
C VAL A 122 -32.98 -75.89 -18.84
N VAL A 123 -33.23 -76.35 -17.60
CA VAL A 123 -32.79 -75.63 -16.40
C VAL A 123 -31.26 -75.49 -16.35
N ALA A 124 -30.52 -76.53 -16.72
CA ALA A 124 -29.06 -76.47 -16.78
C ALA A 124 -28.55 -75.44 -17.80
N SER A 125 -29.21 -75.31 -18.96
CA SER A 125 -28.89 -74.26 -19.95
C SER A 125 -29.18 -72.86 -19.40
N GLU A 126 -30.33 -72.66 -18.76
CA GLU A 126 -30.71 -71.35 -18.21
C GLU A 126 -29.75 -70.91 -17.09
N VAL A 127 -29.36 -71.84 -16.20
CA VAL A 127 -28.35 -71.59 -15.16
C VAL A 127 -26.99 -71.25 -15.77
N ARG A 128 -26.62 -71.92 -16.88
CA ARG A 128 -25.37 -71.61 -17.60
C ARG A 128 -25.36 -70.19 -18.15
N ASP A 129 -26.44 -69.78 -18.79
CA ASP A 129 -26.52 -68.46 -19.41
C ASP A 129 -26.62 -67.35 -18.36
N LEU A 130 -27.32 -67.60 -17.24
CA LEU A 130 -27.31 -66.71 -16.07
C LEU A 130 -25.89 -66.55 -15.51
N ALA A 131 -25.16 -67.66 -15.31
CA ALA A 131 -23.79 -67.62 -14.79
C ALA A 131 -22.85 -66.82 -15.71
N LYS A 132 -22.92 -67.00 -17.04
CA LYS A 132 -22.14 -66.21 -18.00
C LYS A 132 -22.48 -64.71 -17.93
N ARG A 133 -23.77 -64.38 -17.86
CA ARG A 133 -24.23 -62.98 -17.75
C ARG A 133 -23.74 -62.33 -16.46
N SER A 134 -23.85 -63.03 -15.33
CA SER A 134 -23.34 -62.55 -14.05
C SER A 134 -21.82 -62.36 -14.06
N GLY A 135 -21.06 -63.28 -14.65
CA GLY A 135 -19.60 -63.15 -14.78
C GLY A 135 -19.18 -61.96 -15.65
N SER A 136 -19.90 -61.70 -16.75
CA SER A 136 -19.68 -60.50 -17.57
C SER A 136 -19.95 -59.22 -16.78
N ALA A 137 -21.10 -59.16 -16.09
CA ALA A 137 -21.45 -57.98 -15.29
C ALA A 137 -20.44 -57.72 -14.16
N ALA A 138 -19.94 -58.77 -13.51
CA ALA A 138 -18.89 -58.64 -12.48
C ALA A 138 -17.60 -58.04 -13.05
N LYS A 139 -17.19 -58.45 -14.27
CA LYS A 139 -16.03 -57.87 -14.97
C LYS A 139 -16.26 -56.40 -15.33
N ASP A 140 -17.44 -56.05 -15.82
CA ASP A 140 -17.76 -54.66 -16.18
C ASP A 140 -17.71 -53.75 -14.94
N ILE A 141 -18.24 -54.20 -13.80
CA ILE A 141 -18.13 -53.49 -12.51
C ILE A 141 -16.66 -53.36 -12.09
N GLN A 142 -15.86 -54.42 -12.22
CA GLN A 142 -14.44 -54.40 -11.89
C GLN A 142 -13.66 -53.37 -12.72
N ILE A 143 -13.98 -53.22 -14.01
CA ILE A 143 -13.36 -52.20 -14.87
C ILE A 143 -13.71 -50.80 -14.37
N LEU A 144 -14.99 -50.52 -14.12
CA LEU A 144 -15.45 -49.22 -13.62
C LEU A 144 -14.81 -48.85 -12.27
N VAL A 145 -14.68 -49.81 -11.35
CA VAL A 145 -14.05 -49.57 -10.05
C VAL A 145 -12.55 -49.28 -10.19
N ARG A 146 -11.86 -49.95 -11.12
CA ARG A 146 -10.44 -49.67 -11.42
C ARG A 146 -10.26 -48.28 -12.04
N GLU A 147 -11.18 -47.84 -12.90
CA GLU A 147 -11.18 -46.46 -13.40
C GLU A 147 -11.38 -45.44 -12.28
N ILE A 148 -12.29 -45.70 -11.34
CA ILE A 148 -12.48 -44.86 -10.15
C ILE A 148 -11.18 -44.77 -9.34
N MET A 149 -10.50 -45.89 -9.08
CA MET A 149 -9.20 -45.90 -8.37
C MET A 149 -8.14 -45.04 -9.08
N GLY A 150 -8.09 -45.09 -10.41
CA GLY A 150 -7.21 -44.22 -11.21
C GLY A 150 -7.53 -42.75 -10.95
N LYS A 151 -8.81 -42.36 -11.00
CA LYS A 151 -9.26 -40.99 -10.71
C LYS A 151 -8.94 -40.56 -9.28
N VAL A 152 -9.13 -41.42 -8.27
CA VAL A 152 -8.76 -41.13 -6.87
C VAL A 152 -7.27 -40.82 -6.74
N THR A 153 -6.42 -41.58 -7.44
CA THR A 153 -4.98 -41.38 -7.41
C THR A 153 -4.59 -40.03 -8.00
N THR A 154 -5.16 -39.65 -9.14
CA THR A 154 -4.96 -38.32 -9.73
C THR A 154 -5.49 -37.20 -8.83
N SER A 155 -6.68 -37.37 -8.26
CA SER A 155 -7.22 -36.40 -7.30
C SER A 155 -6.33 -36.22 -6.07
N GLY A 156 -5.66 -37.28 -5.62
CA GLY A 156 -4.66 -37.21 -4.54
C GLY A 156 -3.50 -36.27 -4.88
N GLN A 157 -3.02 -36.29 -6.13
CA GLN A 157 -1.96 -35.38 -6.58
C GLN A 157 -2.40 -33.92 -6.53
N TRP A 158 -3.64 -33.62 -6.97
CA TRP A 158 -4.19 -32.26 -6.89
C TRP A 158 -4.38 -31.77 -5.45
N VAL A 159 -4.76 -32.66 -4.54
CA VAL A 159 -4.88 -32.37 -3.11
C VAL A 159 -3.51 -32.02 -2.51
N ASP A 160 -2.45 -32.74 -2.89
CA ASP A 160 -1.08 -32.44 -2.45
C ASP A 160 -0.56 -31.11 -3.03
N GLU A 161 -0.82 -30.83 -4.30
CA GLU A 161 -0.49 -29.54 -4.93
C GLU A 161 -1.23 -28.38 -4.23
N LEU A 162 -2.52 -28.55 -3.94
CA LEU A 162 -3.31 -27.57 -3.20
C LEU A 162 -2.77 -27.34 -1.79
N LYS A 163 -2.38 -28.40 -1.08
CA LYS A 163 -1.73 -28.30 0.25
C LYS A 163 -0.44 -27.46 0.18
N ASN A 164 0.39 -27.68 -0.84
CA ASN A 164 1.62 -26.91 -1.05
C ASN A 164 1.31 -25.44 -1.37
N GLY A 165 0.29 -25.18 -2.20
CA GLY A 165 -0.17 -23.83 -2.51
C GLY A 165 -0.62 -23.05 -1.27
N LEU A 166 -1.45 -23.67 -0.43
CA LEU A 166 -1.90 -23.07 0.84
C LEU A 166 -0.75 -22.82 1.82
N THR A 167 0.20 -23.75 1.91
CA THR A 167 1.40 -23.57 2.75
C THR A 167 2.25 -22.39 2.26
N LYS A 168 2.36 -22.23 0.93
CA LYS A 168 3.05 -21.08 0.33
C LYS A 168 2.36 -19.77 0.69
N ILE A 169 1.01 -19.71 0.64
CA ILE A 169 0.22 -18.55 1.05
C ILE A 169 0.52 -18.17 2.51
N VAL A 170 0.51 -19.14 3.43
CA VAL A 170 0.85 -18.88 4.84
C VAL A 170 2.23 -18.25 4.97
N ASN A 171 3.23 -18.82 4.29
CA ASN A 171 4.60 -18.31 4.35
C ASN A 171 4.73 -16.90 3.75
N THR A 172 4.10 -16.64 2.60
CA THR A 172 4.15 -15.31 1.97
C THR A 172 3.43 -14.27 2.79
N SER A 173 2.28 -14.59 3.38
CA SER A 173 1.55 -13.66 4.25
C SER A 173 2.33 -13.34 5.54
N GLN A 174 3.10 -14.30 6.06
CA GLN A 174 4.00 -14.04 7.19
C GLN A 174 5.13 -13.08 6.78
N GLN A 175 5.74 -13.26 5.60
CA GLN A 175 6.74 -12.33 5.08
C GLN A 175 6.18 -10.92 4.89
N VAL A 176 4.93 -10.79 4.45
CA VAL A 176 4.24 -9.49 4.36
C VAL A 176 4.08 -8.86 5.74
N SER A 177 3.65 -9.62 6.76
CA SER A 177 3.53 -9.13 8.14
C SER A 177 4.89 -8.64 8.69
N ASP A 178 5.97 -9.38 8.42
CA ASP A 178 7.33 -8.99 8.82
C ASP A 178 7.76 -7.69 8.13
N ALA A 179 7.54 -7.56 6.82
CA ALA A 179 7.84 -6.34 6.06
C ALA A 179 7.03 -5.12 6.54
N LEU A 180 5.74 -5.32 6.88
CA LEU A 180 4.92 -4.27 7.49
C LEU A 180 5.44 -3.86 8.88
N GLY A 181 6.07 -4.79 9.61
CA GLY A 181 6.81 -4.50 10.83
C GLY A 181 7.95 -3.51 10.62
N GLU A 182 8.74 -3.70 9.56
CA GLU A 182 9.82 -2.79 9.17
C GLU A 182 9.28 -1.43 8.72
N VAL A 183 8.21 -1.41 7.92
CA VAL A 183 7.55 -0.15 7.50
C VAL A 183 7.06 0.63 8.71
N ARG A 184 6.45 -0.04 9.69
CA ARG A 184 5.99 0.60 10.92
C ARG A 184 7.15 1.20 11.71
N GLN A 185 8.28 0.51 11.79
CA GLN A 185 9.48 1.04 12.44
C GLN A 185 10.01 2.29 11.72
N GLY A 186 10.19 2.23 10.39
CA GLY A 186 10.65 3.38 9.62
C GLY A 186 9.69 4.57 9.68
N THR A 187 8.40 4.30 9.80
CA THR A 187 7.37 5.34 9.96
C THR A 187 7.43 5.99 11.36
N ASP A 188 7.69 5.22 12.41
CA ASP A 188 7.91 5.76 13.77
C ASP A 188 9.19 6.62 13.85
N GLU A 189 10.26 6.19 13.19
CA GLU A 189 11.49 6.97 13.06
C GLU A 189 11.27 8.27 12.27
N SER A 190 10.50 8.21 11.18
CA SER A 190 10.12 9.39 10.40
C SER A 190 9.27 10.37 11.23
N SER A 191 8.34 9.85 12.04
CA SER A 191 7.54 10.69 12.94
C SER A 191 8.41 11.46 13.93
N LYS A 192 9.41 10.80 14.53
CA LYS A 192 10.39 11.45 15.41
C LYS A 192 11.24 12.48 14.66
N GLY A 193 11.62 12.19 13.42
CA GLY A 193 12.33 13.13 12.57
C GLY A 193 11.53 14.40 12.28
N ILE A 194 10.23 14.27 12.00
CA ILE A 194 9.34 15.43 11.81
C ILE A 194 9.23 16.26 13.09
N GLU A 195 9.09 15.63 14.26
CA GLU A 195 9.04 16.35 15.53
C GLU A 195 10.31 17.18 15.77
N GLN A 196 11.48 16.62 15.45
CA GLN A 196 12.75 17.35 15.53
C GLN A 196 12.84 18.53 14.54
N ILE A 197 12.38 18.34 13.30
CA ILE A 197 12.35 19.42 12.29
C ILE A 197 11.34 20.50 12.68
N SER A 198 10.20 20.11 13.24
CA SER A 198 9.19 21.04 13.76
C SER A 198 9.77 21.91 14.87
N GLN A 199 10.48 21.31 15.83
CA GLN A 199 11.17 22.08 16.88
C GLN A 199 12.23 23.02 16.30
N GLY A 200 13.04 22.56 15.34
CA GLY A 200 14.04 23.41 14.68
C GLY A 200 13.42 24.57 13.90
N THR A 201 12.26 24.35 13.29
CA THR A 201 11.46 25.42 12.64
C THR A 201 10.94 26.41 13.68
N GLN A 202 10.48 25.94 14.84
CA GLN A 202 10.08 26.85 15.92
C GLN A 202 11.25 27.73 16.39
N ASP A 203 12.43 27.13 16.62
CA ASP A 203 13.62 27.85 17.06
C ASP A 203 14.08 28.91 16.02
N LEU A 204 14.03 28.57 14.73
CA LEU A 204 14.31 29.51 13.65
C LEU A 204 13.30 30.67 13.63
N SER A 205 12.05 30.43 14.03
CA SER A 205 10.98 31.41 14.01
C SER A 205 11.23 32.45 15.10
N ASP A 206 11.61 31.98 16.29
CA ASP A 206 12.04 32.81 17.42
C ASP A 206 13.25 33.70 17.06
N VAL A 207 14.23 33.16 16.32
CA VAL A 207 15.36 33.95 15.82
C VAL A 207 14.92 34.98 14.79
N ASN A 208 13.98 34.62 13.91
CA ASN A 208 13.45 35.52 12.90
C ASN A 208 12.64 36.68 13.52
N GLU A 209 11.86 36.40 14.55
CA GLU A 209 11.13 37.42 15.33
C GLU A 209 12.12 38.40 16.00
N LYS A 210 13.19 37.87 16.63
CA LYS A 210 14.26 38.70 17.19
C LYS A 210 14.97 39.55 16.13
N ASN A 211 15.20 39.00 14.95
CA ASN A 211 15.78 39.76 13.83
C ASN A 211 14.84 40.89 13.39
N ALA A 212 13.54 40.64 13.31
CA ALA A 212 12.54 41.68 13.00
C ALA A 212 12.55 42.79 14.05
N TYR A 213 12.63 42.43 15.34
CA TYR A 213 12.78 43.39 16.44
C TYR A 213 14.06 44.23 16.30
N PHE A 214 15.21 43.59 16.06
CA PHE A 214 16.49 44.32 15.88
C PHE A 214 16.49 45.22 14.65
N VAL A 215 15.85 44.79 13.56
CA VAL A 215 15.69 45.62 12.36
C VAL A 215 14.91 46.89 12.69
N ASP A 216 13.83 46.79 13.47
CA ASP A 216 13.06 47.96 13.88
C ASP A 216 13.85 48.86 14.83
N GLU A 217 14.53 48.28 15.82
CA GLU A 217 15.39 49.02 16.76
C GLU A 217 16.52 49.78 16.04
N ILE A 218 17.24 49.12 15.12
CA ILE A 218 18.30 49.74 14.31
C ILE A 218 17.71 50.85 13.43
N ALA A 219 16.52 50.68 12.88
CA ALA A 219 15.87 51.72 12.09
C ALA A 219 15.57 52.97 12.94
N GLN A 220 15.06 52.79 14.15
CA GLN A 220 14.77 53.87 15.10
C GLN A 220 16.06 54.59 15.55
N GLU A 221 17.11 53.86 15.91
CA GLU A 221 18.39 54.45 16.32
C GLU A 221 19.11 55.15 15.16
N THR A 222 19.05 54.59 13.95
CA THR A 222 19.59 55.23 12.75
C THR A 222 18.87 56.54 12.44
N GLN A 223 17.56 56.61 12.68
CA GLN A 223 16.79 57.85 12.54
C GLN A 223 17.25 58.90 13.56
N LYS A 224 17.36 58.55 14.85
CA LYS A 224 17.88 59.45 15.89
C LYS A 224 19.30 59.95 15.57
N LEU A 225 20.17 59.08 15.07
CA LEU A 225 21.52 59.43 14.61
C LEU A 225 21.49 60.40 13.41
N THR A 226 20.55 60.22 12.48
CA THR A 226 20.36 61.12 11.34
C THR A 226 19.98 62.52 11.82
N GLU A 227 18.96 62.62 12.69
CA GLU A 227 18.50 63.89 13.27
C GLU A 227 19.64 64.61 14.02
N LYS A 228 20.46 63.87 14.78
CA LYS A 228 21.62 64.44 15.48
C LYS A 228 22.74 64.89 14.52
N ALA A 229 23.00 64.12 13.47
CA ALA A 229 23.99 64.49 12.46
C ALA A 229 23.57 65.74 11.67
N GLU A 230 22.28 65.88 11.35
CA GLU A 230 21.72 67.08 10.74
C GLU A 230 21.80 68.30 11.67
N GLN A 231 21.45 68.15 12.95
CA GLN A 231 21.61 69.20 13.96
C GLN A 231 23.06 69.69 14.04
N LEU A 232 24.03 68.78 14.13
CA LEU A 232 25.45 69.11 14.15
C LEU A 232 25.92 69.78 12.84
N HIS A 233 25.47 69.27 11.69
CA HIS A 233 25.77 69.87 10.38
C HIS A 233 25.27 71.31 10.31
N ASN A 234 24.03 71.57 10.77
CA ASN A 234 23.45 72.90 10.82
C ASN A 234 24.23 73.83 11.75
N ILE A 235 24.67 73.36 12.92
CA ILE A 235 25.49 74.14 13.86
C ILE A 235 26.84 74.52 13.24
N VAL A 236 27.53 73.56 12.60
CA VAL A 236 28.83 73.80 11.95
C VAL A 236 28.70 74.75 10.75
N GLY A 237 27.60 74.67 9.99
CA GLY A 237 27.34 75.52 8.83
C GLY A 237 27.14 77.02 9.14
N VAL A 238 26.91 77.39 10.41
CA VAL A 238 26.83 78.78 10.86
C VAL A 238 28.22 79.41 11.05
N PHE A 239 29.27 78.61 11.23
CA PHE A 239 30.64 79.11 11.37
C PHE A 239 31.19 79.57 10.02
N ILE A 240 31.29 80.88 9.82
CA ILE A 240 31.94 81.49 8.65
C ILE A 240 33.45 81.40 8.85
N LEU A 241 34.11 80.52 8.11
CA LEU A 241 35.56 80.54 7.94
C LEU A 241 35.90 81.68 6.98
N GLY A 242 36.65 82.67 7.47
CA GLY A 242 37.11 83.79 6.64
C GLY A 242 38.05 83.30 5.54
N ASP A 243 37.56 83.20 4.30
CA ASP A 243 37.92 84.13 3.23
C ASP A 243 36.88 84.03 2.11
N LYS A 244 36.27 85.16 1.75
CA LYS A 244 35.30 85.26 0.66
C LYS A 244 36.07 85.32 -0.65
N GLU A 245 36.44 84.18 -1.22
CA GLU A 245 36.63 84.02 -2.67
C GLU A 245 36.76 82.54 -3.03
N GLU A 246 35.63 81.83 -3.13
CA GLU A 246 35.37 80.68 -4.04
C GLU A 246 34.07 79.92 -3.70
N ILE A 247 32.99 80.58 -3.25
CA ILE A 247 31.70 79.89 -2.99
C ILE A 247 30.72 80.19 -4.13
N LYS A 248 31.00 79.66 -5.32
CA LYS A 248 30.00 79.54 -6.41
C LYS A 248 29.83 78.14 -7.00
N LYS A 249 30.65 77.16 -6.61
CA LYS A 249 30.48 75.76 -7.04
C LYS A 249 29.76 74.84 -6.05
N GLU A 250 29.53 75.30 -4.82
CA GLU A 250 29.00 74.43 -3.76
C GLU A 250 27.46 74.42 -3.65
N LYS A 251 26.76 75.34 -4.33
CA LYS A 251 25.29 75.34 -4.35
C LYS A 251 24.70 74.18 -5.15
N ASP A 252 25.40 73.68 -6.16
CA ASP A 252 24.94 72.56 -6.98
C ASP A 252 25.17 71.20 -6.30
N LEU A 253 26.20 71.08 -5.44
CA LEU A 253 26.42 69.88 -4.62
C LEU A 253 25.36 69.71 -3.51
N LYS A 254 24.70 70.78 -3.08
CA LYS A 254 23.63 70.71 -2.06
C LYS A 254 22.36 70.00 -2.56
N ALA A 255 22.10 70.01 -3.87
CA ALA A 255 20.88 69.46 -4.45
C ALA A 255 20.94 67.92 -4.63
N ASP A 256 22.10 67.37 -4.95
CA ASP A 256 22.25 65.92 -5.16
C ASP A 256 22.54 65.15 -3.86
N PHE A 257 23.09 65.80 -2.83
CA PHE A 257 23.36 65.14 -1.54
C PHE A 257 22.15 65.01 -0.61
N PHE A 258 21.05 65.76 -0.87
CA PHE A 258 19.87 65.86 0.00
C PHE A 258 18.58 65.25 -0.61
N LYS A 259 18.70 64.35 -1.60
CA LYS A 259 17.56 63.49 -1.98
C LYS A 259 17.38 62.40 -0.93
N PHE A 260 16.71 62.74 0.17
CA PHE A 260 16.14 61.75 1.07
C PHE A 260 15.05 60.98 0.30
N PRO A 261 15.08 59.64 0.27
CA PRO A 261 13.88 58.88 -0.03
C PRO A 261 12.82 59.26 1.00
N ASP A 262 11.61 59.59 0.57
CA ASP A 262 10.52 59.94 1.46
C ASP A 262 10.24 58.75 2.40
N LEU A 263 10.47 58.93 3.70
CA LEU A 263 10.33 57.88 4.71
C LEU A 263 8.87 57.47 4.94
N LYS A 264 7.90 58.17 4.31
CA LYS A 264 6.48 57.82 4.33
C LYS A 264 6.12 56.57 3.51
N ASP A 265 6.95 56.16 2.56
CA ASP A 265 6.73 54.93 1.77
C ASP A 265 6.97 53.64 2.58
N ARG A 266 7.48 53.74 3.82
CA ARG A 266 7.70 52.59 4.71
C ARG A 266 6.39 51.87 5.13
N ARG A 267 5.23 52.51 4.99
CA ARG A 267 3.92 51.90 5.34
C ARG A 267 3.25 51.16 4.19
N GLU A 268 3.77 51.25 2.98
CA GLU A 268 3.26 50.53 1.80
C GLU A 268 4.28 49.49 1.31
N SER A 269 4.90 48.74 2.23
CA SER A 269 5.31 47.38 1.83
C SER A 269 4.02 46.61 1.63
N LYS A 270 3.52 46.60 0.38
CA LYS A 270 2.46 45.71 -0.08
C LYS A 270 2.62 44.39 0.65
N THR A 271 1.60 43.99 1.40
CA THR A 271 1.37 42.60 1.73
C THR A 271 1.58 41.86 0.41
N ILE A 272 2.70 41.14 0.28
CA ILE A 272 2.89 40.23 -0.83
C ILE A 272 1.95 39.08 -0.47
N ALA A 273 0.66 39.25 -0.78
CA ALA A 273 -0.25 38.14 -0.88
C ALA A 273 0.32 37.25 -1.98
N THR A 274 0.94 36.15 -1.57
CA THR A 274 1.40 35.11 -2.47
C THR A 274 0.17 34.56 -3.20
N PRO A 275 0.20 34.44 -4.54
CA PRO A 275 -0.90 33.87 -5.31
C PRO A 275 -0.87 32.34 -5.15
N LEU A 276 -1.34 31.87 -4.00
CA LEU A 276 -1.57 30.43 -3.74
C LEU A 276 -2.85 30.18 -2.95
N GLN A 277 -3.50 31.22 -2.42
CA GLN A 277 -4.80 31.10 -1.77
C GLN A 277 -5.96 31.00 -2.77
N GLU A 278 -5.79 31.48 -4.01
CA GLU A 278 -6.85 31.46 -5.03
C GLU A 278 -6.89 30.13 -5.81
N ASP A 279 -5.76 29.41 -5.88
CA ASP A 279 -5.66 28.10 -6.57
C ASP A 279 -6.08 26.90 -5.69
N LEU A 280 -6.20 27.08 -4.38
CA LEU A 280 -6.71 26.07 -3.45
C LEU A 280 -8.24 26.12 -3.28
N LEU A 281 -8.88 27.24 -3.64
CA LEU A 281 -10.33 27.44 -3.61
C LEU A 281 -11.01 27.17 -4.97
N SER A 282 -10.24 26.92 -6.03
CA SER A 282 -10.74 26.66 -7.39
C SER A 282 -10.82 25.18 -7.75
N LYS A 283 -10.34 24.27 -6.88
CA LYS A 283 -10.61 22.84 -7.05
C LYS A 283 -12.04 22.54 -6.57
N PRO A 284 -12.86 21.87 -7.39
CA PRO A 284 -14.16 21.41 -6.92
C PRO A 284 -13.94 20.49 -5.70
N PRO A 285 -14.92 20.40 -4.78
CA PRO A 285 -14.87 19.39 -3.74
C PRO A 285 -14.65 18.04 -4.41
N VAL A 286 -13.82 17.20 -3.81
CA VAL A 286 -13.75 15.78 -4.13
C VAL A 286 -15.07 15.19 -3.61
N ASP A 287 -16.13 15.42 -4.35
CA ASP A 287 -17.38 14.69 -4.20
C ASP A 287 -17.14 13.30 -4.79
N ASP A 288 -17.35 12.30 -3.94
CA ASP A 288 -17.53 10.87 -4.18
C ASP A 288 -16.75 10.28 -5.36
N ILE A 289 -15.71 9.52 -5.01
CA ILE A 289 -15.20 8.47 -5.91
C ILE A 289 -16.40 7.59 -6.26
N ASP A 290 -16.83 7.64 -7.52
CA ASP A 290 -17.89 6.80 -8.05
C ASP A 290 -17.44 5.33 -7.88
N ASP A 291 -18.05 4.59 -6.95
CA ASP A 291 -17.71 3.18 -6.66
C ASP A 291 -17.81 2.31 -7.93
N ASP A 292 -18.60 2.73 -8.93
CA ASP A 292 -18.75 2.09 -10.24
C ASP A 292 -17.47 2.17 -11.13
N LEU A 293 -16.56 3.11 -10.86
CA LEU A 293 -15.28 3.23 -11.60
C LEU A 293 -14.20 2.30 -11.04
N LEU A 294 -14.28 1.94 -9.76
CA LEU A 294 -13.40 0.95 -9.15
C LEU A 294 -13.76 -0.47 -9.59
N GLU A 295 -15.04 -0.81 -9.73
CA GLU A 295 -15.43 -2.14 -10.22
C GLU A 295 -15.01 -2.40 -11.67
N LYS A 296 -14.96 -1.35 -12.51
CA LYS A 296 -14.59 -1.50 -13.93
C LYS A 296 -13.10 -1.75 -14.18
N GLU A 297 -12.21 -1.14 -13.38
CA GLU A 297 -10.77 -1.42 -13.47
C GLU A 297 -10.40 -2.79 -12.87
N PHE A 298 -11.22 -3.34 -11.97
CA PHE A 298 -11.02 -4.70 -11.46
C PHE A 298 -11.48 -5.80 -12.43
N GLU A 299 -12.46 -5.55 -13.31
CA GLU A 299 -12.88 -6.53 -14.33
C GLU A 299 -11.91 -6.64 -15.52
N GLU A 300 -11.27 -5.54 -15.97
CA GLU A 300 -10.32 -5.59 -17.10
C GLU A 300 -8.96 -6.22 -16.73
N GLY A 301 -8.60 -6.25 -15.45
CA GLY A 301 -7.33 -6.83 -14.98
C GLY A 301 -7.27 -8.36 -14.89
N PHE A 302 -8.40 -9.05 -15.10
CA PHE A 302 -8.50 -10.52 -14.97
C PHE A 302 -8.58 -11.29 -16.30
N GLU A 303 -8.59 -10.63 -17.45
CA GLU A 303 -8.54 -11.32 -18.77
C GLU A 303 -7.11 -11.61 -19.27
N GLU A 304 -6.06 -11.18 -18.57
CA GLU A 304 -4.66 -11.38 -19.01
C GLU A 304 -3.83 -12.38 -18.18
N PHE A 305 -4.47 -13.28 -17.42
CA PHE A 305 -3.80 -14.42 -16.76
C PHE A 305 -4.54 -15.75 -16.89
#